data_AF-A0A661MZV3-F1
#
_entry.id   AF-A0A661MZV3-F1
#
_cell.length_a   1.000
_cell.length_b   1.000
_cell.length_c   1.000
_cell.angle_alpha   90.00
_cell.angle_beta   90.00
_cell.angle_gamma   90.00
#
_symmetry.space_group_name_H-M   'P 1'
#
loop_
_entity.id
_entity.type
_entity.pdbx_description
1 polymer ?
#
loop_
_entity_poly.entity_id
_entity_poly.type
_entity_poly.pdbx_seq_one_letter_code
_entity_poly.pdbx_strand_id
1 'polypeptide(L)'
;MSIRRPIQSSAPRRLRRHRLRGSRPRASSAGFTLLELMVALVAGAIAITSIYFVSSASSRHFHEQQRIAQSQMNLRTAAAQIRRDFSRAGYLGSPNTVKETVCPDATGSVDASATDFGAIEVLDGDATGVLAEAATNGVEADTVRLTGNFASGDAYKVAGTQTSTTLNFATTWQGFRRSFGVPYDDALFTSVMKVGRFVHIVNDGNGGHWFAAITSVSAATTPQTITIDRGLPDCFRRCVDGCTLSPLSKIEYKVIGMSDAAGGITALNPGTLAVLGNTGAVLVRRELTFANVLVPNSERIVAEYVADFDVDLISNTQLGAGLPLALALQDDANAETVSTANPHLVRSAIISLSLRTSTEDQRFPYVARAVGAALTRYDINTAIVGAARVRTTNLEVLLPNVAMQDIR
;
A
#
# COMPACT_ATOMS: atom_id res chain seq x y z
N MET A 1 8.03 -33.01 17.63
CA MET A 1 8.03 -32.94 19.11
C MET A 1 6.61 -33.18 19.58
N SER A 2 6.30 -34.42 19.93
CA SER A 2 4.96 -34.93 20.24
C SER A 2 4.84 -35.10 21.75
N ILE A 3 3.96 -34.34 22.38
CA ILE A 3 3.72 -34.42 23.83
C ILE A 3 2.38 -35.10 24.04
N ARG A 4 2.44 -36.43 24.23
CA ARG A 4 1.40 -37.21 24.90
C ARG A 4 1.56 -37.04 26.41
N ARG A 5 0.47 -36.81 27.13
CA ARG A 5 0.36 -37.03 28.58
C ARG A 5 -1.08 -37.41 28.98
N PRO A 6 -1.27 -38.04 30.16
CA PRO A 6 -1.93 -39.35 30.22
C PRO A 6 -3.21 -39.41 31.07
N ILE A 7 -3.75 -40.63 31.07
CA ILE A 7 -4.82 -41.25 31.87
C ILE A 7 -4.70 -40.98 33.38
N GLN A 8 -5.83 -40.74 34.04
CA GLN A 8 -6.05 -41.12 35.44
C GLN A 8 -7.42 -41.76 35.65
N SER A 9 -7.45 -42.71 36.58
CA SER A 9 -8.39 -43.81 36.69
C SER A 9 -9.37 -43.68 37.87
N SER A 10 -10.49 -44.41 37.73
CA SER A 10 -11.14 -45.26 38.74
C SER A 10 -11.62 -44.69 40.08
N ALA A 11 -12.94 -44.76 40.29
CA ALA A 11 -13.54 -45.38 41.48
C ALA A 11 -14.96 -45.91 41.17
N PRO A 12 -15.31 -47.17 41.51
CA PRO A 12 -16.68 -47.68 41.46
C PRO A 12 -17.33 -47.60 42.85
N ARG A 13 -18.58 -47.13 42.94
CA ARG A 13 -19.33 -47.13 44.21
C ARG A 13 -20.79 -47.58 44.02
N ARG A 14 -20.97 -48.87 44.32
CA ARG A 14 -22.12 -49.55 44.95
C ARG A 14 -23.54 -49.01 44.70
N LEU A 15 -24.31 -49.86 44.01
CA LEU A 15 -25.64 -50.38 44.36
C LEU A 15 -26.38 -49.68 45.52
N ARG A 16 -27.55 -49.10 45.20
CA ARG A 16 -28.72 -49.25 46.07
C ARG A 16 -30.01 -49.22 45.25
N ARG A 17 -30.65 -50.39 45.18
CA ARG A 17 -32.07 -50.53 44.81
C ARG A 17 -32.90 -49.71 45.79
N HIS A 18 -33.82 -48.90 45.26
CA HIS A 18 -35.15 -48.78 45.85
C HIS A 18 -36.18 -48.66 44.74
N ARG A 19 -36.95 -49.74 44.58
CA ARG A 19 -38.28 -49.70 43.97
C ARG A 19 -39.12 -48.76 44.83
N LEU A 20 -39.59 -47.67 44.25
CA LEU A 20 -40.91 -47.14 44.54
C LEU A 20 -41.62 -46.92 43.22
N ARG A 21 -42.49 -47.88 42.94
CA ARG A 21 -43.47 -47.90 41.87
C ARG A 21 -44.52 -46.84 42.24
N GLY A 22 -44.20 -45.58 41.99
CA GLY A 22 -45.16 -44.48 42.07
C GLY A 22 -46.17 -44.66 40.93
N SER A 23 -47.43 -44.85 41.31
CA SER A 23 -48.59 -44.86 40.43
C SER A 23 -48.48 -43.70 39.43
N ARG A 24 -48.34 -44.02 38.14
CA ARG A 24 -48.53 -43.02 37.08
C ARG A 24 -49.98 -42.56 37.22
N PRO A 25 -50.27 -41.28 37.54
CA PRO A 25 -51.63 -40.80 37.43
C PRO A 25 -52.08 -41.08 36.00
N ARG A 26 -53.21 -41.77 35.85
CA ARG A 26 -53.91 -41.86 34.58
C ARG A 26 -54.18 -40.42 34.17
N ALA A 27 -53.40 -39.91 33.21
CA ALA A 27 -53.69 -38.64 32.58
C ALA A 27 -55.12 -38.77 32.04
N SER A 28 -56.05 -38.09 32.69
CA SER A 28 -57.37 -37.85 32.15
C SER A 28 -57.15 -37.19 30.80
N SER A 29 -57.50 -37.88 29.72
CA SER A 29 -57.53 -37.35 28.37
C SER A 29 -58.62 -36.28 28.30
N ALA A 30 -58.30 -35.08 28.78
CA ALA A 30 -59.09 -33.88 28.57
C ALA A 30 -58.95 -33.51 27.08
N GLY A 31 -60.06 -33.47 26.36
CA GLY A 31 -60.09 -32.95 25.00
C GLY A 31 -59.77 -31.45 25.02
N PHE A 32 -58.95 -30.99 24.08
CA PHE A 32 -58.66 -29.57 23.93
C PHE A 32 -59.93 -28.81 23.55
N THR A 33 -60.20 -27.73 24.27
CA THR A 33 -61.28 -26.82 23.89
C THR A 33 -60.83 -25.97 22.70
N LEU A 34 -61.79 -25.53 21.87
CA LEU A 34 -61.50 -24.69 20.71
C LEU A 34 -60.81 -23.37 21.12
N LEU A 35 -61.13 -22.84 22.31
CA LEU A 35 -60.51 -21.64 22.88
C LEU A 35 -59.03 -21.86 23.23
N GLU A 36 -58.66 -23.00 23.83
CA GLU A 36 -57.26 -23.34 24.12
C GLU A 36 -56.42 -23.42 22.84
N LEU A 37 -57.00 -23.96 21.77
CA LEU A 37 -56.32 -24.05 20.47
C LEU A 37 -56.10 -22.67 19.85
N MET A 38 -57.07 -21.76 19.96
CA MET A 38 -56.92 -20.37 19.49
C MET A 38 -55.85 -19.61 20.28
N VAL A 39 -55.84 -19.73 21.62
CA VAL A 39 -54.84 -19.07 22.47
C VAL A 39 -53.44 -19.61 22.19
N ALA A 40 -53.28 -20.93 22.04
CA ALA A 40 -52.01 -21.55 21.71
C ALA A 40 -51.47 -21.07 20.35
N LEU A 41 -52.34 -20.92 19.35
CA LEU A 41 -51.95 -20.42 18.03
C LEU A 41 -51.47 -18.96 18.10
N VAL A 42 -52.19 -18.09 18.80
CA VAL A 42 -51.81 -16.68 18.95
C VAL A 42 -50.49 -16.57 19.74
N ALA A 43 -50.35 -17.29 20.84
CA ALA A 43 -49.11 -17.30 21.62
C ALA A 43 -47.92 -17.83 20.80
N GLY A 44 -48.13 -18.89 20.02
CA GLY A 44 -47.13 -19.44 19.10
C GLY A 44 -46.72 -18.44 18.02
N ALA A 45 -47.67 -17.72 17.42
CA ALA A 45 -47.39 -16.70 16.41
C ALA A 45 -46.57 -15.53 16.98
N ILE A 46 -46.90 -15.06 18.19
CA ILE A 46 -46.14 -14.02 18.89
C ILE A 46 -44.71 -14.50 19.20
N ALA A 47 -44.54 -15.75 19.63
CA ALA A 47 -43.22 -16.32 19.91
C ALA A 47 -42.36 -16.42 18.64
N ILE A 48 -42.92 -16.94 17.53
CA ILE A 48 -42.20 -17.08 16.25
C ILE A 48 -41.79 -15.72 15.70
N THR A 49 -42.68 -14.72 15.72
CA THR A 49 -42.36 -13.36 15.26
C THR A 49 -41.26 -12.72 16.10
N SER A 50 -41.31 -12.87 17.43
CA SER A 50 -40.25 -12.38 18.31
C SER A 50 -38.88 -13.01 18.00
N ILE A 51 -38.83 -14.33 17.80
CA ILE A 51 -37.59 -15.04 17.43
C ILE A 51 -37.09 -14.57 16.07
N TYR A 52 -37.98 -14.38 15.10
CA TYR A 52 -37.63 -13.89 13.76
C TYR A 52 -37.02 -12.48 13.82
N PHE A 53 -37.60 -11.56 14.60
CA PHE A 53 -37.04 -10.21 14.76
C PHE A 53 -35.67 -10.23 15.43
N VAL A 54 -35.49 -11.00 16.50
CA VAL A 54 -34.19 -11.11 17.18
C VAL A 54 -33.13 -11.75 16.28
N SER A 55 -33.48 -12.83 15.57
CA SER A 55 -32.58 -13.53 14.66
C SER A 55 -32.16 -12.62 13.49
N SER A 56 -33.12 -11.96 12.84
CA SER A 56 -32.83 -11.05 11.71
C SER A 56 -32.01 -9.82 12.14
N ALA A 57 -32.27 -9.26 13.32
CA ALA A 57 -31.44 -8.19 13.89
C ALA A 57 -30.02 -8.67 14.19
N SER A 58 -29.87 -9.87 14.76
CA SER A 58 -28.57 -10.45 15.10
C SER A 58 -27.73 -10.74 13.86
N SER A 59 -28.33 -11.32 12.81
CA SER A 59 -27.63 -11.57 11.53
C SER A 59 -27.15 -10.27 10.88
N ARG A 60 -27.99 -9.22 10.85
CA ARG A 60 -27.60 -7.92 10.31
C ARG A 60 -26.43 -7.32 11.08
N HIS A 61 -26.51 -7.30 12.40
CA HIS A 61 -25.42 -6.80 13.24
C HIS A 61 -24.13 -7.58 13.00
N PHE A 62 -24.20 -8.91 12.90
CA PHE A 62 -23.04 -9.74 12.59
C PHE A 62 -22.41 -9.37 11.24
N HIS A 63 -23.20 -9.19 10.18
CA HIS A 63 -22.69 -8.78 8.88
C HIS A 63 -22.08 -7.38 8.88
N GLU A 64 -22.67 -6.43 9.60
CA GLU A 64 -22.11 -5.08 9.77
C GLU A 64 -20.78 -5.13 10.53
N GLN A 65 -20.70 -5.87 11.62
CA GLN A 65 -19.46 -6.06 12.38
C GLN A 65 -18.37 -6.73 11.53
N GLN A 66 -18.73 -7.75 10.74
CA GLN A 66 -17.81 -8.43 9.84
C GLN A 66 -17.26 -7.48 8.77
N ARG A 67 -18.11 -6.64 8.17
CA ARG A 67 -17.69 -5.62 7.17
C ARG A 67 -16.74 -4.59 7.79
N ILE A 68 -17.08 -4.06 8.97
CA ILE A 68 -16.23 -3.09 9.67
C ILE A 68 -14.87 -3.72 10.02
N ALA A 69 -14.86 -4.95 10.52
CA ALA A 69 -13.63 -5.67 10.84
C ALA A 69 -12.75 -5.86 9.60
N GLN A 70 -13.34 -6.20 8.45
CA GLN A 70 -12.62 -6.33 7.19
C GLN A 70 -12.00 -4.99 6.75
N SER A 71 -12.75 -3.89 6.75
CA SER A 71 -12.22 -2.56 6.40
C SER A 71 -11.08 -2.13 7.33
N GLN A 72 -11.17 -2.42 8.63
CA GLN A 72 -10.10 -2.12 9.58
C GLN A 72 -8.84 -2.96 9.35
N MET A 73 -8.98 -4.24 9.01
CA MET A 73 -7.84 -5.11 8.69
C MET A 73 -7.17 -4.68 7.37
N ASN A 74 -7.96 -4.34 6.36
CA ASN A 74 -7.48 -3.79 5.09
C ASN A 74 -6.71 -2.49 5.32
N LEU A 75 -7.26 -1.56 6.12
CA LEU A 75 -6.63 -0.29 6.47
C LEU A 75 -5.28 -0.47 7.15
N ARG A 76 -5.18 -1.37 8.14
CA ARG A 76 -3.91 -1.65 8.83
C ARG A 76 -2.86 -2.25 7.89
N THR A 77 -3.28 -3.14 6.99
CA THR A 77 -2.38 -3.78 6.02
C THR A 77 -1.87 -2.77 5.00
N ALA A 78 -2.76 -1.92 4.48
CA ALA A 78 -2.44 -0.82 3.59
C ALA A 78 -1.47 0.17 4.24
N ALA A 79 -1.78 0.66 5.44
CA ALA A 79 -0.94 1.59 6.20
C ALA A 79 0.46 1.01 6.47
N ALA A 80 0.56 -0.28 6.82
CA ALA A 80 1.85 -0.94 7.03
C ALA A 80 2.67 -1.04 5.74
N GLN A 81 2.02 -1.26 4.59
CA GLN A 81 2.70 -1.28 3.30
C GLN A 81 3.17 0.12 2.89
N ILE A 82 2.29 1.11 2.94
CA ILE A 82 2.60 2.53 2.66
C ILE A 82 3.79 2.97 3.51
N ARG A 83 3.74 2.73 4.83
CA ARG A 83 4.85 3.09 5.74
C ARG A 83 6.19 2.48 5.33
N ARG A 84 6.20 1.20 4.92
CA ARG A 84 7.45 0.54 4.48
C ARG A 84 8.00 1.19 3.21
N ASP A 85 7.13 1.49 2.26
CA ASP A 85 7.55 2.06 0.98
C ASP A 85 7.99 3.53 1.12
N PHE A 86 7.24 4.36 1.86
CA PHE A 86 7.65 5.73 2.17
C PHE A 86 8.98 5.77 2.94
N SER A 87 9.19 4.89 3.93
CA SER A 87 10.48 4.83 4.65
C SER A 87 11.68 4.44 3.77
N ARG A 88 11.42 3.86 2.59
CA ARG A 88 12.40 3.49 1.56
C ARG A 88 12.52 4.51 0.42
N ALA A 89 11.71 5.57 0.41
CA ALA A 89 11.89 6.66 -0.54
C ALA A 89 13.32 7.22 -0.40
N GLY A 90 13.98 7.44 -1.53
CA GLY A 90 15.37 7.87 -1.62
C GLY A 90 16.41 6.81 -1.25
N TYR A 91 16.02 5.59 -0.84
CA TYR A 91 16.98 4.56 -0.43
C TYR A 91 17.90 4.16 -1.58
N LEU A 92 19.22 4.33 -1.39
CA LEU A 92 20.26 4.10 -2.40
C LEU A 92 20.07 4.87 -3.72
N GLY A 93 19.19 5.89 -3.73
CA GLY A 93 18.98 6.79 -4.86
C GLY A 93 19.50 8.19 -4.54
N SER A 94 18.84 9.18 -5.13
CA SER A 94 19.03 10.58 -4.77
C SER A 94 17.71 11.18 -4.27
N PRO A 95 17.74 12.03 -3.23
CA PRO A 95 16.66 12.92 -2.84
C PRO A 95 16.27 13.93 -3.92
N ASN A 96 17.26 14.44 -4.66
CA ASN A 96 17.06 15.37 -5.77
C ASN A 96 18.26 15.29 -6.74
N THR A 97 18.07 14.69 -7.89
CA THR A 97 19.14 14.49 -8.88
C THR A 97 19.74 15.78 -9.43
N VAL A 98 18.99 16.90 -9.42
CA VAL A 98 19.46 18.22 -9.88
C VAL A 98 20.48 18.83 -8.92
N LYS A 99 20.42 18.46 -7.64
CA LYS A 99 21.32 18.96 -6.59
C LYS A 99 22.52 18.05 -6.34
N GLU A 100 22.53 16.85 -6.92
CA GLU A 100 23.69 15.96 -6.82
C GLU A 100 24.88 16.52 -7.59
N THR A 101 26.08 16.14 -7.14
CA THR A 101 27.30 16.39 -7.92
C THR A 101 27.32 15.41 -9.09
N VAL A 102 26.59 15.77 -10.14
CA VAL A 102 26.60 15.02 -11.40
C VAL A 102 27.91 15.31 -12.10
N CYS A 103 28.58 14.24 -12.54
CA CYS A 103 29.75 14.44 -13.37
C CYS A 103 29.33 15.08 -14.70
N PRO A 104 29.97 16.18 -15.13
CA PRO A 104 29.72 16.74 -16.44
C PRO A 104 30.02 15.69 -17.50
N ASP A 105 29.18 15.62 -18.53
CA ASP A 105 29.46 14.77 -19.68
C ASP A 105 30.70 15.27 -20.45
N ALA A 106 31.14 14.52 -21.46
CA ALA A 106 32.30 14.91 -22.29
C ALA A 106 32.11 16.24 -23.05
N THR A 107 30.88 16.75 -23.14
CA THR A 107 30.54 18.05 -23.75
C THR A 107 30.39 19.18 -22.73
N GLY A 108 30.61 18.91 -21.45
CA GLY A 108 30.40 19.87 -20.36
C GLY A 108 28.93 20.15 -20.07
N SER A 109 28.02 19.37 -20.67
CA SER A 109 26.58 19.47 -20.47
C SER A 109 26.16 18.52 -19.34
N VAL A 110 25.30 19.01 -18.45
CA VAL A 110 24.56 18.15 -17.54
C VAL A 110 23.25 17.90 -18.28
N ASP A 111 23.06 16.71 -18.83
CA ASP A 111 21.86 16.35 -19.58
C ASP A 111 20.64 16.28 -18.64
N ALA A 112 20.15 17.45 -18.26
CA ALA A 112 19.18 17.66 -17.19
C ALA A 112 17.79 17.10 -17.53
N SER A 113 17.41 17.02 -18.81
CA SER A 113 15.98 16.82 -19.14
C SER A 113 15.44 15.39 -18.97
N ALA A 114 16.30 14.37 -18.85
CA ALA A 114 15.89 12.97 -18.74
C ALA A 114 16.20 12.33 -17.36
N THR A 115 16.70 13.10 -16.40
CA THR A 115 17.15 12.61 -15.09
C THR A 115 16.60 13.37 -13.90
N ASP A 116 15.79 14.41 -14.13
CA ASP A 116 15.28 15.24 -13.04
C ASP A 116 14.14 14.52 -12.32
N PHE A 117 14.48 13.94 -11.17
CA PHE A 117 13.52 13.27 -10.30
C PHE A 117 13.91 13.45 -8.83
N GLY A 118 12.88 13.52 -7.98
CA GLY A 118 13.01 13.47 -6.54
C GLY A 118 12.82 12.07 -5.96
N ALA A 119 13.21 11.91 -4.70
CA ALA A 119 12.85 10.73 -3.91
C ALA A 119 11.33 10.61 -3.67
N ILE A 120 10.62 11.73 -3.64
CA ILE A 120 9.17 11.83 -3.45
C ILE A 120 8.62 12.95 -4.33
N GLU A 121 7.45 12.71 -4.91
CA GLU A 121 6.68 13.63 -5.75
C GLU A 121 5.21 13.42 -5.39
N VAL A 122 4.53 14.48 -4.96
CA VAL A 122 3.09 14.48 -4.62
C VAL A 122 2.38 15.30 -5.70
N LEU A 123 1.27 14.77 -6.20
CA LEU A 123 0.37 15.44 -7.15
C LEU A 123 -0.97 15.61 -6.45
N ASP A 124 -1.24 16.84 -6.04
CA ASP A 124 -2.40 17.22 -5.25
C ASP A 124 -3.69 17.00 -6.06
N GLY A 125 -4.62 16.21 -5.52
CA GLY A 125 -5.93 16.00 -6.10
C GLY A 125 -6.01 15.34 -7.49
N ASP A 126 -4.90 14.84 -8.04
CA ASP A 126 -4.83 14.24 -9.39
C ASP A 126 -5.77 13.03 -9.58
N ALA A 127 -6.19 12.39 -8.48
CA ALA A 127 -7.12 11.27 -8.48
C ALA A 127 -8.50 11.59 -7.87
N THR A 128 -8.76 12.83 -7.45
CA THR A 128 -10.01 13.22 -6.77
C THR A 128 -11.25 12.94 -7.62
N GLY A 129 -11.16 13.09 -8.95
CA GLY A 129 -12.25 12.80 -9.89
C GLY A 129 -12.68 11.32 -9.95
N VAL A 130 -11.92 10.40 -9.37
CA VAL A 130 -12.26 8.97 -9.28
C VAL A 130 -13.19 8.67 -8.10
N LEU A 131 -13.17 9.51 -7.06
CA LEU A 131 -13.99 9.32 -5.87
C LEU A 131 -15.44 9.69 -6.15
N ALA A 132 -16.37 8.85 -5.69
CA ALA A 132 -17.79 9.10 -5.83
C ALA A 132 -18.21 10.31 -4.99
N GLU A 133 -18.93 11.25 -5.61
CA GLU A 133 -19.47 12.42 -4.91
C GLU A 133 -18.40 13.19 -4.11
N ALA A 134 -17.17 13.31 -4.64
CA ALA A 134 -16.02 13.86 -3.91
C ALA A 134 -16.30 15.25 -3.30
N ALA A 135 -16.91 16.14 -4.09
CA ALA A 135 -17.29 17.48 -3.64
C ALA A 135 -18.35 17.45 -2.52
N THR A 136 -19.33 16.54 -2.61
CA THR A 136 -20.36 16.35 -1.57
C THR A 136 -19.70 15.86 -0.28
N ASN A 137 -18.79 14.90 -0.38
CA ASN A 137 -18.11 14.29 0.75
C ASN A 137 -16.99 15.17 1.35
N GLY A 138 -16.48 16.15 0.61
CA GLY A 138 -15.34 16.97 1.01
C GLY A 138 -14.09 16.11 1.20
N VAL A 139 -13.72 15.38 0.16
CA VAL A 139 -12.61 14.41 0.12
C VAL A 139 -11.72 14.65 -1.09
N GLU A 140 -10.46 14.26 -0.94
CA GLU A 140 -9.37 14.41 -1.90
C GLU A 140 -8.78 13.02 -2.21
N ALA A 141 -8.18 12.88 -3.39
CA ALA A 141 -7.29 11.76 -3.67
C ALA A 141 -6.04 12.21 -4.41
N ASP A 142 -4.91 12.13 -3.72
CA ASP A 142 -3.60 12.43 -4.25
C ASP A 142 -3.02 11.29 -5.07
N THR A 143 -2.05 11.63 -5.91
CA THR A 143 -1.13 10.67 -6.49
C THR A 143 0.27 10.90 -5.93
N VAL A 144 0.90 9.85 -5.39
CA VAL A 144 2.26 9.95 -4.86
C VAL A 144 3.19 9.03 -5.61
N ARG A 145 4.32 9.58 -6.05
CA ARG A 145 5.40 8.84 -6.68
C ARG A 145 6.62 8.84 -5.77
N LEU A 146 7.18 7.65 -5.57
CA LEU A 146 8.37 7.45 -4.75
C LEU A 146 9.46 6.84 -5.61
N THR A 147 10.69 7.34 -5.46
CA THR A 147 11.86 6.84 -6.17
C THR A 147 12.86 6.27 -5.17
N GLY A 148 13.40 5.10 -5.47
CA GLY A 148 14.43 4.46 -4.64
C GLY A 148 14.65 3.00 -5.02
N ASN A 149 15.53 2.33 -4.29
CA ASN A 149 15.71 0.89 -4.43
C ASN A 149 14.60 0.13 -3.65
N PHE A 150 13.52 -0.16 -4.36
CA PHE A 150 12.42 -0.99 -3.89
C PHE A 150 12.57 -2.48 -4.25
N ALA A 151 13.54 -2.81 -5.11
CA ALA A 151 13.73 -4.16 -5.63
C ALA A 151 14.68 -5.00 -4.77
N SER A 152 15.70 -4.38 -4.17
CA SER A 152 16.67 -5.04 -3.30
C SER A 152 17.01 -4.20 -2.06
N GLY A 153 17.83 -4.77 -1.18
CA GLY A 153 18.39 -4.08 -0.01
C GLY A 153 19.84 -3.65 -0.19
N ASP A 154 20.40 -3.82 -1.38
CA ASP A 154 21.84 -3.80 -1.62
C ASP A 154 22.20 -2.89 -2.81
N ALA A 155 23.31 -2.16 -2.68
CA ALA A 155 24.06 -1.67 -3.83
C ALA A 155 24.94 -2.82 -4.35
N TYR A 156 25.43 -2.74 -5.59
CA TYR A 156 26.23 -3.79 -6.22
C TYR A 156 27.52 -3.20 -6.75
N LYS A 157 28.62 -3.96 -6.69
CA LYS A 157 29.90 -3.48 -7.20
C LYS A 157 30.04 -3.79 -8.69
N VAL A 158 30.45 -2.79 -9.46
CA VAL A 158 30.81 -2.94 -10.88
C VAL A 158 32.24 -3.49 -10.96
N ALA A 159 32.42 -4.62 -11.64
CA ALA A 159 33.72 -5.27 -11.85
C ALA A 159 34.47 -4.73 -13.07
N GLY A 160 33.78 -4.01 -13.95
CA GLY A 160 34.33 -3.48 -15.19
C GLY A 160 33.25 -3.19 -16.21
N THR A 161 33.67 -2.65 -17.34
CA THR A 161 32.78 -2.25 -18.43
C THR A 161 33.27 -2.86 -19.73
N GLN A 162 32.41 -3.56 -20.49
CA GLN A 162 32.79 -4.11 -21.81
C GLN A 162 32.80 -3.03 -22.88
N THR A 163 31.84 -2.12 -22.78
CA THR A 163 31.68 -0.91 -23.59
C THR A 163 31.38 0.26 -22.64
N SER A 164 31.22 1.48 -23.14
CA SER A 164 30.77 2.60 -22.31
C SER A 164 29.36 2.40 -21.72
N THR A 165 28.56 1.47 -22.28
CA THR A 165 27.16 1.22 -21.91
C THR A 165 26.92 -0.14 -21.26
N THR A 166 27.85 -1.09 -21.35
CA THR A 166 27.67 -2.44 -20.80
C THR A 166 28.51 -2.64 -19.54
N LEU A 167 27.84 -2.84 -18.41
CA LEU A 167 28.43 -2.95 -17.09
C LEU A 167 28.44 -4.42 -16.62
N ASN A 168 29.58 -4.87 -16.09
CA ASN A 168 29.75 -6.21 -15.53
C ASN A 168 29.67 -6.16 -14.01
N PHE A 169 28.96 -7.10 -13.40
CA PHE A 169 28.85 -7.19 -11.93
C PHE A 169 29.98 -8.00 -11.30
N ALA A 170 30.44 -7.55 -10.13
CA ALA A 170 31.35 -8.32 -9.28
C ALA A 170 30.58 -9.39 -8.50
N THR A 171 30.44 -10.58 -9.08
CA THR A 171 29.65 -11.69 -8.51
C THR A 171 30.17 -12.22 -7.17
N THR A 172 31.45 -11.98 -6.87
CA THR A 172 32.09 -12.36 -5.60
C THR A 172 31.74 -11.42 -4.45
N TRP A 173 31.19 -10.23 -4.74
CA TRP A 173 30.88 -9.23 -3.74
C TRP A 173 29.65 -9.61 -2.90
N GLN A 174 29.68 -9.30 -1.60
CA GLN A 174 28.75 -9.88 -0.63
C GLN A 174 27.27 -9.53 -0.87
N GLY A 175 26.94 -8.28 -1.21
CA GLY A 175 25.54 -7.93 -1.49
C GLY A 175 25.01 -8.53 -2.79
N PHE A 176 25.88 -8.84 -3.77
CA PHE A 176 25.48 -9.61 -4.95
C PHE A 176 25.08 -11.03 -4.53
N ARG A 177 25.93 -11.71 -3.76
CA ARG A 177 25.67 -13.07 -3.25
C ARG A 177 24.46 -13.12 -2.31
N ARG A 178 24.24 -12.08 -1.50
CA ARG A 178 23.08 -11.96 -0.60
C ARG A 178 21.78 -11.77 -1.38
N SER A 179 21.81 -10.91 -2.41
CA SER A 179 20.62 -10.60 -3.21
C SER A 179 20.25 -11.72 -4.17
N PHE A 180 21.22 -12.38 -4.82
CA PHE A 180 20.96 -13.33 -5.90
C PHE A 180 21.28 -14.79 -5.54
N GLY A 181 21.73 -15.04 -4.32
CA GLY A 181 21.98 -16.38 -3.81
C GLY A 181 23.29 -17.02 -4.26
N VAL A 182 23.56 -18.17 -3.64
CA VAL A 182 24.57 -19.14 -4.06
C VAL A 182 23.93 -20.53 -3.87
N PRO A 183 23.45 -21.21 -4.93
CA PRO A 183 23.63 -20.88 -6.35
C PRO A 183 22.90 -19.60 -6.78
N TYR A 184 23.41 -18.97 -7.82
CA TYR A 184 22.88 -17.73 -8.41
C TYR A 184 21.50 -17.97 -9.06
N ASP A 185 20.59 -17.00 -8.90
CA ASP A 185 19.24 -17.01 -9.47
C ASP A 185 19.07 -15.92 -10.56
N ASP A 186 19.10 -16.35 -11.82
CA ASP A 186 18.93 -15.53 -13.02
C ASP A 186 17.57 -14.79 -13.05
N ALA A 187 16.51 -15.43 -12.56
CA ALA A 187 15.16 -14.88 -12.58
C ALA A 187 15.05 -13.73 -11.56
N LEU A 188 15.66 -13.90 -10.39
CA LEU A 188 15.74 -12.85 -9.38
C LEU A 188 16.60 -11.68 -9.86
N PHE A 189 17.74 -11.95 -10.51
CA PHE A 189 18.58 -10.90 -11.09
C PHE A 189 17.82 -10.10 -12.16
N THR A 190 17.13 -10.77 -13.08
CA THR A 190 16.31 -10.14 -14.11
C THR A 190 15.15 -9.33 -13.52
N SER A 191 14.56 -9.82 -12.42
CA SER A 191 13.50 -9.12 -11.69
C SER A 191 14.01 -7.85 -10.99
N VAL A 192 15.22 -7.87 -10.42
CA VAL A 192 15.84 -6.71 -9.75
C VAL A 192 16.35 -5.70 -10.78
N MET A 193 17.04 -6.15 -11.83
CA MET A 193 17.63 -5.32 -12.89
C MET A 193 16.69 -5.16 -14.09
N LYS A 194 15.38 -5.04 -13.86
CA LYS A 194 14.37 -5.02 -14.93
C LYS A 194 14.60 -3.87 -15.93
N VAL A 195 14.44 -4.16 -17.23
CA VAL A 195 14.46 -3.14 -18.30
C VAL A 195 13.44 -2.04 -18.01
N GLY A 196 13.84 -0.78 -18.22
CA GLY A 196 13.04 0.42 -17.92
C GLY A 196 13.22 0.97 -16.50
N ARG A 197 13.89 0.24 -15.60
CA ARG A 197 14.38 0.81 -14.33
C ARG A 197 15.63 1.64 -14.56
N PHE A 198 15.93 2.53 -13.61
CA PHE A 198 17.18 3.28 -13.63
C PHE A 198 18.22 2.58 -12.78
N VAL A 199 19.47 2.92 -13.01
CA VAL A 199 20.58 2.61 -12.12
C VAL A 199 21.18 3.91 -11.61
N HIS A 200 21.42 3.95 -10.31
CA HIS A 200 22.23 4.97 -9.67
C HIS A 200 23.64 4.43 -9.51
N ILE A 201 24.59 5.05 -10.19
CA ILE A 201 25.99 4.69 -10.16
C ILE A 201 26.73 5.77 -9.39
N VAL A 202 27.40 5.35 -8.31
CA VAL A 202 28.25 6.22 -7.49
C VAL A 202 29.68 5.78 -7.71
N ASN A 203 30.54 6.74 -8.03
CA ASN A 203 31.97 6.51 -8.07
C ASN A 203 32.55 6.75 -6.67
N ASP A 204 33.00 5.68 -6.02
CA ASP A 204 33.50 5.69 -4.65
C ASP A 204 34.77 6.56 -4.49
N GLY A 205 35.48 6.87 -5.59
CA GLY A 205 36.72 7.65 -5.57
C GLY A 205 36.53 9.16 -5.57
N ASN A 206 35.48 9.68 -6.20
CA ASN A 206 35.22 11.11 -6.30
C ASN A 206 33.82 11.53 -5.80
N GLY A 207 32.98 10.57 -5.40
CA GLY A 207 31.59 10.84 -4.99
C GLY A 207 30.70 11.30 -6.14
N GLY A 208 31.10 11.11 -7.39
CA GLY A 208 30.28 11.48 -8.55
C GLY A 208 29.06 10.58 -8.67
N HIS A 209 27.93 11.17 -9.04
CA HIS A 209 26.66 10.48 -9.24
C HIS A 209 26.32 10.41 -10.73
N TRP A 210 25.78 9.27 -11.17
CA TRP A 210 25.29 9.08 -12.53
C TRP A 210 24.02 8.24 -12.54
N PHE A 211 23.08 8.63 -13.40
CA PHE A 211 21.78 7.98 -13.52
C PHE A 211 21.56 7.58 -14.98
N ALA A 212 21.21 6.32 -15.21
CA ALA A 212 20.96 5.81 -16.55
C ALA A 212 19.86 4.74 -16.54
N ALA A 213 19.09 4.63 -17.63
CA ALA A 213 18.04 3.62 -17.75
C ALA A 213 18.64 2.29 -18.22
N ILE A 214 18.13 1.17 -17.70
CA ILE A 214 18.49 -0.18 -18.15
C ILE A 214 17.75 -0.48 -19.45
N THR A 215 18.49 -0.77 -20.52
CA THR A 215 17.96 -1.14 -21.85
C THR A 215 18.00 -2.64 -22.10
N SER A 216 18.98 -3.35 -21.53
CA SER A 216 19.06 -4.81 -21.62
C SER A 216 19.70 -5.44 -20.39
N VAL A 217 19.41 -6.73 -20.16
CA VAL A 217 19.91 -7.53 -19.04
C VAL A 217 20.40 -8.87 -19.57
N SER A 218 21.62 -9.26 -19.22
CA SER A 218 22.18 -10.59 -19.51
C SER A 218 22.44 -11.33 -18.20
N ALA A 219 21.42 -12.06 -17.73
CA ALA A 219 21.45 -12.78 -16.46
C ALA A 219 22.14 -14.16 -16.57
N ALA A 220 21.99 -14.84 -17.70
CA ALA A 220 22.44 -16.23 -17.90
C ALA A 220 23.91 -16.37 -18.32
N THR A 221 24.57 -15.26 -18.66
CA THR A 221 25.98 -15.25 -19.04
C THR A 221 26.84 -14.85 -17.85
N THR A 222 28.04 -15.45 -17.75
CA THR A 222 29.05 -15.00 -16.79
C THR A 222 30.13 -14.19 -17.52
N PRO A 223 30.45 -12.96 -17.10
CA PRO A 223 29.84 -12.21 -16.00
C PRO A 223 28.40 -11.77 -16.32
N GLN A 224 27.57 -11.60 -15.29
CA GLN A 224 26.26 -10.99 -15.41
C GLN A 224 26.43 -9.53 -15.83
N THR A 225 25.61 -9.09 -16.78
CA THR A 225 25.71 -7.74 -17.32
C THR A 225 24.36 -7.05 -17.45
N ILE A 226 24.43 -5.72 -17.48
CA ILE A 226 23.34 -4.86 -17.93
C ILE A 226 23.87 -3.91 -19.00
N THR A 227 22.99 -3.47 -19.88
CA THR A 227 23.25 -2.36 -20.80
C THR A 227 22.42 -1.16 -20.40
N ILE A 228 23.05 0.01 -20.36
CA ILE A 228 22.39 1.29 -20.08
C ILE A 228 22.16 2.10 -21.36
N ASP A 229 21.21 3.03 -21.32
CA ASP A 229 20.77 3.87 -22.44
C ASP A 229 21.83 4.89 -22.91
N ARG A 230 22.74 5.29 -22.03
CA ARG A 230 23.80 6.24 -22.31
C ARG A 230 25.13 5.81 -21.71
N GLY A 231 26.22 6.14 -22.38
CA GLY A 231 27.57 5.76 -21.94
C GLY A 231 27.96 6.44 -20.64
N LEU A 232 28.77 5.76 -19.83
CA LEU A 232 29.40 6.38 -18.65
C LEU A 232 30.26 7.59 -19.07
N PRO A 233 30.16 8.74 -18.39
CA PRO A 233 30.99 9.90 -18.70
C PRO A 233 32.43 9.68 -18.23
N ASP A 234 33.35 10.51 -18.70
CA ASP A 234 34.80 10.32 -18.49
C ASP A 234 35.21 10.27 -17.01
N CYS A 235 34.48 10.93 -16.11
CA CYS A 235 34.77 10.85 -14.67
C CYS A 235 34.53 9.43 -14.09
N PHE A 236 33.76 8.58 -14.78
CA PHE A 236 33.50 7.18 -14.43
C PHE A 236 34.40 6.21 -15.20
N ARG A 237 35.36 6.70 -16.01
CA ARG A 237 36.32 5.87 -16.76
C ARG A 237 37.20 4.99 -15.86
N ARG A 238 37.26 5.28 -14.56
CA ARG A 238 37.92 4.46 -13.52
C ARG A 238 36.95 3.56 -12.73
N CYS A 239 35.74 3.30 -13.22
CA CYS A 239 34.78 2.41 -12.55
C CYS A 239 35.26 0.98 -12.34
N VAL A 240 36.38 0.58 -12.95
CA VAL A 240 36.85 -0.81 -13.04
C VAL A 240 37.10 -1.47 -11.68
N ASP A 241 37.10 -0.76 -10.55
CA ASP A 241 37.15 -1.40 -9.21
C ASP A 241 36.51 -0.58 -8.07
N GLY A 242 35.77 0.48 -8.37
CA GLY A 242 35.35 1.48 -7.38
C GLY A 242 34.00 2.12 -7.63
N CYS A 243 33.16 1.53 -8.47
CA CYS A 243 31.79 2.02 -8.64
C CYS A 243 30.79 1.09 -7.97
N THR A 244 29.88 1.71 -7.23
CA THR A 244 28.70 1.05 -6.69
C THR A 244 27.49 1.41 -7.53
N LEU A 245 26.62 0.43 -7.76
CA LEU A 245 25.45 0.52 -8.61
C LEU A 245 24.24 0.07 -7.83
N SER A 246 23.19 0.89 -7.80
CA SER A 246 21.93 0.56 -7.14
C SER A 246 20.79 0.64 -8.15
N PRO A 247 19.94 -0.39 -8.28
CA PRO A 247 18.75 -0.31 -9.12
C PRO A 247 17.74 0.63 -8.47
N LEU A 248 17.18 1.52 -9.26
CA LEU A 248 16.14 2.45 -8.87
C LEU A 248 14.83 2.10 -9.58
N SER A 249 13.76 2.05 -8.79
CA SER A 249 12.40 1.94 -9.27
C SER A 249 11.63 3.20 -8.91
N LYS A 250 10.74 3.63 -9.80
CA LYS A 250 9.70 4.62 -9.49
C LYS A 250 8.41 3.85 -9.20
N ILE A 251 7.86 4.02 -8.01
CA ILE A 251 6.57 3.44 -7.64
C ILE A 251 5.53 4.55 -7.51
N GLU A 252 4.30 4.24 -7.87
CA GLU A 252 3.17 5.17 -7.77
C GLU A 252 2.07 4.57 -6.91
N TYR A 253 1.59 5.38 -5.97
CA TYR A 253 0.34 5.21 -5.26
C TYR A 253 -0.69 6.11 -5.89
N LYS A 254 -1.76 5.52 -6.42
CA LYS A 254 -2.85 6.27 -7.06
C LYS A 254 -4.18 5.61 -6.74
N VAL A 255 -5.20 6.44 -6.49
CA VAL A 255 -6.58 5.97 -6.43
C VAL A 255 -7.10 5.83 -7.86
N ILE A 256 -7.62 4.65 -8.19
CA ILE A 256 -8.22 4.37 -9.50
C ILE A 256 -9.60 3.74 -9.35
N GLY A 257 -10.40 3.82 -10.40
CA GLY A 257 -11.69 3.16 -10.46
C GLY A 257 -11.49 1.64 -10.36
N MET A 258 -12.39 0.95 -9.67
CA MET A 258 -12.34 -0.51 -9.55
C MET A 258 -12.50 -1.22 -10.91
N SER A 259 -13.04 -0.56 -11.93
CA SER A 259 -13.09 -1.10 -13.30
C SER A 259 -11.79 -0.89 -14.09
N ASP A 260 -10.92 0.03 -13.64
CA ASP A 260 -9.69 0.41 -14.34
C ASP A 260 -8.44 -0.34 -13.86
N ALA A 261 -8.51 -1.09 -12.75
CA ALA A 261 -7.36 -1.85 -12.26
C ALA A 261 -7.11 -3.10 -13.13
N ALA A 262 -6.41 -2.89 -14.24
CA ALA A 262 -6.29 -3.79 -15.38
C ALA A 262 -5.45 -5.06 -15.13
N GLY A 263 -4.91 -5.30 -13.92
CA GLY A 263 -4.04 -6.46 -13.65
C GLY A 263 -4.45 -7.37 -12.48
N GLY A 264 -5.26 -6.88 -11.54
CA GLY A 264 -5.56 -7.59 -10.28
C GLY A 264 -7.02 -7.99 -10.06
N ILE A 265 -7.94 -7.51 -10.89
CA ILE A 265 -9.40 -7.53 -10.63
C ILE A 265 -10.15 -8.65 -11.36
N THR A 266 -9.48 -9.50 -12.15
CA THR A 266 -10.12 -10.67 -12.77
C THR A 266 -10.69 -11.69 -11.77
N ALA A 267 -10.47 -11.49 -10.45
CA ALA A 267 -10.97 -12.34 -9.36
C ALA A 267 -12.12 -11.73 -8.52
N LEU A 268 -12.55 -10.48 -8.76
CA LEU A 268 -13.70 -9.91 -8.03
C LEU A 268 -14.97 -10.06 -8.88
N ASN A 269 -15.92 -10.84 -8.36
CA ASN A 269 -17.14 -11.28 -9.04
C ASN A 269 -17.81 -10.19 -9.93
N PRO A 270 -17.94 -10.40 -11.25
CA PRO A 270 -18.54 -9.43 -12.16
C PRO A 270 -20.04 -9.18 -11.89
N GLY A 271 -20.74 -10.09 -11.20
CA GLY A 271 -22.15 -9.92 -10.83
C GLY A 271 -22.42 -8.86 -9.75
N THR A 272 -21.40 -8.46 -8.99
CA THR A 272 -21.51 -7.46 -7.90
C THR A 272 -21.29 -6.03 -8.38
N LEU A 273 -20.56 -5.83 -9.48
CA LEU A 273 -20.26 -4.53 -10.06
C LEU A 273 -21.48 -3.89 -10.75
N ALA A 274 -22.39 -4.70 -11.28
CA ALA A 274 -23.60 -4.23 -11.99
C ALA A 274 -24.75 -3.83 -11.05
N VAL A 275 -24.74 -4.25 -9.79
CA VAL A 275 -25.86 -4.05 -8.83
C VAL A 275 -25.56 -2.97 -7.79
N LEU A 276 -24.28 -2.63 -7.56
CA LEU A 276 -23.84 -1.68 -6.52
C LEU A 276 -23.44 -0.29 -7.06
N GLY A 277 -23.56 -0.06 -8.37
CA GLY A 277 -22.96 1.09 -9.02
C GLY A 277 -21.45 0.91 -9.16
N ASN A 278 -20.91 1.28 -10.32
CA ASN A 278 -19.51 1.11 -10.70
C ASN A 278 -18.56 2.10 -9.97
N THR A 279 -18.87 2.49 -8.74
CA THR A 279 -18.27 3.61 -7.97
C THR A 279 -17.34 3.15 -6.84
N GLY A 280 -16.79 1.94 -6.95
CA GLY A 280 -15.70 1.50 -6.08
C GLY A 280 -14.39 2.17 -6.48
N ALA A 281 -13.72 2.85 -5.55
CA ALA A 281 -12.36 3.35 -5.72
C ALA A 281 -11.37 2.42 -4.99
N VAL A 282 -10.23 2.15 -5.61
CA VAL A 282 -9.17 1.29 -5.05
C VAL A 282 -7.84 2.05 -5.03
N LEU A 283 -7.07 1.89 -3.96
CA LEU A 283 -5.71 2.38 -3.90
C LEU A 283 -4.81 1.32 -4.49
N VAL A 284 -4.11 1.64 -5.57
CA VAL A 284 -3.12 0.74 -6.17
C VAL A 284 -1.71 1.23 -5.90
N ARG A 285 -0.80 0.26 -5.83
CA ARG A 285 0.64 0.47 -5.94
C ARG A 285 1.08 -0.14 -7.26
N ARG A 286 1.78 0.63 -8.08
CA ARG A 286 2.33 0.16 -9.36
C ARG A 286 3.74 0.69 -9.60
N GLU A 287 4.48 0.06 -10.49
CA GLU A 287 5.79 0.56 -10.92
C GLU A 287 5.61 1.38 -12.19
N LEU A 288 6.27 2.54 -12.24
CA LEU A 288 6.39 3.37 -13.42
C LEU A 288 7.82 3.31 -13.93
N THR A 289 7.95 3.47 -15.24
CA THR A 289 9.20 3.95 -15.83
C THR A 289 9.42 5.41 -15.41
N PHE A 290 10.64 5.91 -15.53
CA PHE A 290 10.94 7.31 -15.19
C PHE A 290 10.36 8.32 -16.19
N ALA A 291 9.87 7.84 -17.34
CA ALA A 291 9.03 8.61 -18.26
C ALA A 291 7.53 8.62 -17.84
N ASN A 292 7.23 8.18 -16.61
CA ASN A 292 5.87 8.05 -16.05
C ASN A 292 4.94 7.09 -16.83
N VAL A 293 5.51 6.14 -17.58
CA VAL A 293 4.74 5.08 -18.26
C VAL A 293 4.62 3.86 -17.34
N LEU A 294 3.40 3.33 -17.19
CA LEU A 294 3.11 2.14 -16.37
C LEU A 294 3.93 0.92 -16.84
N VAL A 295 4.63 0.28 -15.91
CA VAL A 295 5.29 -1.00 -16.16
C VAL A 295 4.23 -2.11 -16.12
N PRO A 296 4.06 -2.92 -17.19
CA PRO A 296 3.06 -3.98 -17.22
C PRO A 296 3.21 -4.97 -16.05
N ASN A 297 2.07 -5.47 -15.55
CA ASN A 297 1.96 -6.46 -14.47
C ASN A 297 2.63 -6.06 -13.14
N SER A 298 2.84 -4.77 -12.90
CA SER A 298 3.40 -4.26 -11.64
C SER A 298 2.34 -3.78 -10.65
N GLU A 299 1.09 -3.64 -11.12
CA GLU A 299 -0.01 -3.10 -10.34
C GLU A 299 -0.51 -4.10 -9.29
N ARG A 300 -0.68 -3.62 -8.06
CA ARG A 300 -1.25 -4.37 -6.94
C ARG A 300 -2.21 -3.50 -6.15
N ILE A 301 -3.36 -4.05 -5.81
CA ILE A 301 -4.32 -3.40 -4.91
C ILE A 301 -3.76 -3.37 -3.49
N VAL A 302 -3.74 -2.17 -2.90
CA VAL A 302 -3.28 -1.91 -1.54
C VAL A 302 -4.47 -1.78 -0.60
N ALA A 303 -5.52 -1.09 -1.04
CA ALA A 303 -6.76 -0.94 -0.31
C ALA A 303 -7.96 -0.90 -1.23
N GLU A 304 -9.09 -1.41 -0.73
CA GLU A 304 -10.38 -1.40 -1.42
C GLU A 304 -11.32 -0.40 -0.76
N TYR A 305 -12.23 0.16 -1.56
CA TYR A 305 -13.23 1.14 -1.12
C TYR A 305 -12.59 2.36 -0.46
N VAL A 306 -11.62 2.96 -1.14
CA VAL A 306 -11.00 4.22 -0.73
C VAL A 306 -12.05 5.31 -0.73
N ALA A 307 -12.09 6.08 0.34
CA ALA A 307 -12.96 7.24 0.50
C ALA A 307 -12.19 8.56 0.41
N ASP A 308 -10.91 8.55 0.79
CA ASP A 308 -10.04 9.73 0.89
C ASP A 308 -8.59 9.22 0.98
N PHE A 309 -7.67 9.84 0.23
CA PHE A 309 -6.25 9.54 0.26
C PHE A 309 -5.45 10.83 0.06
N ASP A 310 -4.87 11.34 1.13
CA ASP A 310 -4.30 12.67 1.21
C ASP A 310 -2.89 12.59 1.82
N VAL A 311 -1.93 13.31 1.24
CA VAL A 311 -0.51 13.24 1.58
C VAL A 311 0.12 14.63 1.74
N ASP A 312 0.19 15.06 2.99
CA ASP A 312 0.96 16.23 3.40
C ASP A 312 2.44 15.91 3.59
N LEU A 313 3.27 16.96 3.53
CA LEU A 313 4.70 16.86 3.76
C LEU A 313 5.15 17.80 4.89
N ILE A 314 6.03 17.31 5.77
CA ILE A 314 6.81 18.20 6.63
C ILE A 314 8.15 18.44 5.95
N SER A 315 8.44 19.70 5.65
CA SER A 315 9.68 20.10 4.99
C SER A 315 10.44 21.18 5.77
N ASN A 316 11.74 21.26 5.51
CA ASN A 316 12.56 22.36 5.99
C ASN A 316 12.38 23.57 5.08
N THR A 317 11.92 24.68 5.65
CA THR A 317 11.70 25.95 4.93
C THR A 317 12.90 26.88 4.95
N GLN A 318 13.90 26.62 5.80
CA GLN A 318 15.13 27.43 5.81
C GLN A 318 16.15 26.89 4.81
N LEU A 319 16.46 27.74 3.83
CA LEU A 319 17.47 27.50 2.79
C LEU A 319 18.79 28.13 3.23
N GLY A 320 19.78 27.31 3.59
CA GLY A 320 21.14 27.79 3.90
C GLY A 320 21.91 26.88 4.85
N ALA A 321 23.19 26.64 4.54
CA ALA A 321 24.06 25.86 5.39
C ALA A 321 24.22 26.52 6.77
N GLY A 322 24.05 25.74 7.85
CA GLY A 322 24.25 26.20 9.23
C GLY A 322 23.10 27.01 9.85
N LEU A 323 21.98 27.19 9.14
CA LEU A 323 20.77 27.76 9.70
C LEU A 323 19.99 26.73 10.53
N PRO A 324 19.27 27.15 11.60
CA PRO A 324 18.46 26.23 12.39
C PRO A 324 17.34 25.61 11.53
N LEU A 325 17.03 24.34 11.79
CA LEU A 325 15.97 23.64 11.06
C LEU A 325 14.60 24.30 11.34
N ALA A 326 13.93 24.77 10.28
CA ALA A 326 12.59 25.35 10.37
C ALA A 326 11.59 24.44 9.67
N LEU A 327 10.99 23.53 10.44
CA LEU A 327 10.02 22.58 9.93
C LEU A 327 8.65 23.23 9.79
N ALA A 328 8.03 23.08 8.63
CA ALA A 328 6.66 23.50 8.38
C ALA A 328 5.88 22.38 7.69
N LEU A 329 4.60 22.26 8.06
CA LEU A 329 3.63 21.46 7.34
C LEU A 329 3.36 22.12 5.99
N GLN A 330 3.44 21.34 4.93
CA GLN A 330 3.08 21.67 3.56
C GLN A 330 1.86 20.83 3.24
N ASP A 331 0.75 21.52 3.04
CA ASP A 331 -0.59 20.98 2.85
C ASP A 331 -1.00 21.17 1.38
N ASP A 332 -1.70 20.18 0.80
CA ASP A 332 -2.23 20.16 -0.56
C ASP A 332 -1.19 20.63 -1.62
N ALA A 333 -1.55 21.62 -2.44
CA ALA A 333 -0.71 22.25 -3.47
C ALA A 333 0.67 22.72 -2.98
N ASN A 334 0.85 23.03 -1.68
CA ASN A 334 2.17 23.34 -1.14
C ASN A 334 3.06 22.08 -1.05
N ALA A 335 2.48 20.93 -0.70
CA ALA A 335 3.17 19.64 -0.72
C ALA A 335 3.63 19.28 -2.14
N GLU A 336 2.77 19.47 -3.14
CA GLU A 336 3.12 19.30 -4.56
C GLU A 336 4.27 20.25 -4.97
N THR A 337 4.15 21.53 -4.63
CA THR A 337 5.16 22.55 -4.96
C THR A 337 6.52 22.19 -4.36
N VAL A 338 6.56 21.80 -3.08
CA VAL A 338 7.81 21.47 -2.39
C VAL A 338 8.39 20.15 -2.90
N SER A 339 7.58 19.12 -3.10
CA SER A 339 8.07 17.83 -3.61
C SER A 339 8.59 17.90 -5.04
N THR A 340 8.03 18.79 -5.87
CA THR A 340 8.50 19.00 -7.24
C THR A 340 9.78 19.86 -7.29
N ALA A 341 9.81 20.99 -6.58
CA ALA A 341 10.92 21.93 -6.68
C ALA A 341 12.11 21.55 -5.76
N ASN A 342 11.83 21.10 -4.53
CA ASN A 342 12.82 20.87 -3.49
C ASN A 342 12.59 19.56 -2.71
N PRO A 343 12.54 18.39 -3.37
CA PRO A 343 12.28 17.11 -2.70
C PRO A 343 13.31 16.73 -1.62
N HIS A 344 14.54 17.27 -1.71
CA HIS A 344 15.59 17.06 -0.70
C HIS A 344 15.28 17.70 0.67
N LEU A 345 14.39 18.71 0.71
CA LEU A 345 14.01 19.40 1.96
C LEU A 345 12.94 18.66 2.75
N VAL A 346 12.32 17.64 2.17
CA VAL A 346 11.25 16.87 2.83
C VAL A 346 11.85 16.00 3.95
N ARG A 347 11.15 15.91 5.08
CA ARG A 347 11.60 15.17 6.28
C ARG A 347 10.67 14.05 6.69
N SER A 348 9.37 14.29 6.61
CA SER A 348 8.35 13.28 6.81
C SER A 348 7.15 13.54 5.90
N ALA A 349 6.36 12.50 5.69
CA ALA A 349 5.05 12.58 5.05
C ALA A 349 3.98 12.22 6.08
N ILE A 350 2.91 13.01 6.14
CA ILE A 350 1.70 12.67 6.90
C ILE A 350 0.67 12.20 5.87
N ILE A 351 0.24 10.96 6.01
CA ILE A 351 -0.67 10.32 5.07
C ILE A 351 -1.99 10.06 5.78
N SER A 352 -3.07 10.62 5.27
CA SER A 352 -4.42 10.26 5.64
C SER A 352 -4.98 9.23 4.66
N LEU A 353 -5.41 8.08 5.17
CA LEU A 353 -6.10 7.08 4.37
C LEU A 353 -7.42 6.75 5.02
N SER A 354 -8.51 6.98 4.29
CA SER A 354 -9.86 6.63 4.71
C SER A 354 -10.45 5.55 3.82
N LEU A 355 -11.00 4.50 4.45
CA LEU A 355 -11.75 3.44 3.77
C LEU A 355 -13.19 3.45 4.22
N ARG A 356 -14.10 3.19 3.30
CA ARG A 356 -15.54 3.06 3.56
C ARG A 356 -16.02 1.60 3.52
N THR A 357 -17.23 1.38 4.01
CA THR A 357 -17.95 0.13 3.73
C THR A 357 -18.36 0.06 2.25
N SER A 358 -18.53 -1.17 1.74
CA SER A 358 -18.87 -1.39 0.33
C SER A 358 -20.23 -0.83 -0.07
N THR A 359 -21.17 -0.77 0.88
CA THR A 359 -22.53 -0.26 0.68
C THR A 359 -22.87 0.81 1.71
N GLU A 360 -23.87 1.62 1.38
CA GLU A 360 -24.53 2.50 2.33
C GLU A 360 -25.42 1.72 3.29
N ASP A 361 -25.58 2.26 4.50
CA ASP A 361 -26.52 1.81 5.50
C ASP A 361 -27.65 2.83 5.59
N GLN A 362 -28.87 2.43 5.22
CA GLN A 362 -30.04 3.32 5.21
C GLN A 362 -30.41 3.85 6.60
N ARG A 363 -29.98 3.17 7.66
CA ARG A 363 -30.20 3.61 9.05
C ARG A 363 -29.12 4.58 9.53
N PHE A 364 -28.10 4.79 8.72
CA PHE A 364 -27.00 5.69 9.00
C PHE A 364 -27.10 6.88 8.04
N PRO A 365 -27.94 7.88 8.35
CA PRO A 365 -28.18 8.99 7.44
C PRO A 365 -26.89 9.76 7.16
N TYR A 366 -26.76 10.19 5.91
CA TYR A 366 -25.71 11.11 5.51
C TYR A 366 -25.84 12.45 6.23
N VAL A 367 -24.69 12.98 6.63
CA VAL A 367 -24.55 14.33 7.19
C VAL A 367 -23.28 14.89 6.60
N ALA A 368 -23.38 16.04 5.94
CA ALA A 368 -22.25 16.71 5.33
C ALA A 368 -21.14 16.95 6.36
N ARG A 369 -19.90 16.75 5.92
CA ARG A 369 -18.70 16.95 6.74
C ARG A 369 -18.55 18.45 7.01
N ALA A 370 -18.41 18.84 8.27
CA ALA A 370 -17.97 20.19 8.62
C ALA A 370 -16.47 20.33 8.31
N VAL A 371 -16.03 21.52 7.90
CA VAL A 371 -14.62 21.81 7.61
C VAL A 371 -13.74 21.42 8.81
N GLY A 372 -12.70 20.62 8.56
CA GLY A 372 -11.79 20.11 9.59
C GLY A 372 -12.35 18.98 10.48
N ALA A 373 -13.60 18.57 10.33
CA ALA A 373 -14.13 17.41 11.04
C ALA A 373 -13.60 16.09 10.46
N ALA A 374 -13.57 15.02 11.24
CA ALA A 374 -13.17 13.70 10.76
C ALA A 374 -14.20 13.11 9.76
N LEU A 375 -13.70 12.46 8.70
CA LEU A 375 -14.54 11.75 7.75
C LEU A 375 -15.12 10.48 8.39
N THR A 376 -16.40 10.54 8.78
CA THR A 376 -17.10 9.42 9.43
C THR A 376 -18.22 8.82 8.59
N ARG A 377 -18.68 9.58 7.60
CA ARG A 377 -19.80 9.28 6.70
C ARG A 377 -19.34 9.54 5.27
N TYR A 378 -19.82 8.73 4.35
CA TYR A 378 -19.55 8.88 2.94
C TYR A 378 -20.82 8.56 2.15
N ASP A 379 -21.26 9.50 1.33
CA ASP A 379 -22.34 9.32 0.36
C ASP A 379 -21.74 8.70 -0.91
N ILE A 380 -22.17 7.49 -1.24
CA ILE A 380 -21.77 6.79 -2.47
C ILE A 380 -22.68 7.22 -3.61
N ASN A 381 -23.97 7.40 -3.32
CA ASN A 381 -25.00 7.74 -4.29
C ASN A 381 -26.11 8.55 -3.62
N THR A 382 -26.17 9.83 -3.97
CA THR A 382 -27.15 10.80 -3.46
C THR A 382 -28.62 10.39 -3.65
N ALA A 383 -28.92 9.44 -4.54
CA ALA A 383 -30.26 8.90 -4.75
C ALA A 383 -30.71 7.89 -3.66
N ILE A 384 -29.77 7.33 -2.90
CA ILE A 384 -30.04 6.35 -1.85
C ILE A 384 -29.96 7.06 -0.50
N VAL A 385 -31.01 6.90 0.32
CA VAL A 385 -30.99 7.44 1.68
C VAL A 385 -30.06 6.59 2.52
N GLY A 386 -28.95 7.14 2.98
CA GLY A 386 -28.00 6.46 3.86
C GLY A 386 -26.61 7.03 3.72
N ALA A 387 -25.64 6.37 4.35
CA ALA A 387 -24.22 6.66 4.18
C ALA A 387 -23.41 5.39 4.44
N ALA A 388 -22.26 5.29 3.79
CA ALA A 388 -21.25 4.31 4.12
C ALA A 388 -20.47 4.77 5.37
N ARG A 389 -20.07 3.80 6.19
CA ARG A 389 -19.27 4.07 7.39
C ARG A 389 -17.82 4.17 7.00
N VAL A 390 -17.14 5.22 7.46
CA VAL A 390 -15.73 5.47 7.15
C VAL A 390 -14.83 5.16 8.34
N ARG A 391 -13.63 4.67 8.04
CA ARG A 391 -12.52 4.49 8.97
C ARG A 391 -11.28 5.12 8.38
N THR A 392 -10.72 6.05 9.14
CA THR A 392 -9.52 6.80 8.76
C THR A 392 -8.35 6.37 9.63
N THR A 393 -7.17 6.32 9.02
CA THR A 393 -5.89 6.26 9.73
C THR A 393 -5.03 7.41 9.25
N ASN A 394 -4.37 8.07 10.20
CA ASN A 394 -3.33 9.04 9.89
C ASN A 394 -2.00 8.40 10.29
N LEU A 395 -1.02 8.48 9.40
CA LEU A 395 0.30 7.93 9.64
C LEU A 395 1.35 8.98 9.27
N GLU A 396 2.23 9.28 10.22
CA GLU A 396 3.43 10.06 9.94
C GLU A 396 4.60 9.10 9.67
N VAL A 397 5.27 9.28 8.54
CA VAL A 397 6.41 8.47 8.12
C VAL A 397 7.60 9.37 7.90
N LEU A 398 8.63 9.16 8.71
CA LEU A 398 9.93 9.78 8.50
C LEU A 398 10.55 9.27 7.20
N LEU A 399 11.20 10.17 6.47
CA LEU A 399 11.95 9.88 5.24
C LEU A 399 13.46 9.96 5.53
N PRO A 400 14.04 8.95 6.20
CA PRO A 400 15.42 9.02 6.69
C PRO A 400 16.45 9.17 5.56
N ASN A 401 16.20 8.58 4.39
CA ASN A 401 17.14 8.63 3.27
C ASN A 401 17.15 10.00 2.56
N VAL A 402 16.10 10.81 2.77
CA VAL A 402 16.01 12.19 2.29
C VAL A 402 16.65 13.13 3.32
N ALA A 403 16.28 12.98 4.58
CA ALA A 403 16.69 13.87 5.66
C ALA A 403 18.20 13.88 5.97
N MET A 404 18.93 12.79 5.69
CA MET A 404 20.36 12.68 6.03
C MET A 404 21.29 13.44 5.09
N GLN A 405 20.85 13.82 3.89
CA GLN A 405 21.76 14.40 2.88
C GLN A 405 21.98 15.91 3.00
N ASP A 406 21.06 16.67 3.64
CA ASP A 406 21.23 18.13 3.87
C ASP A 406 22.34 18.49 4.89
N ILE A 407 23.03 17.48 5.46
CA ILE A 407 24.10 17.66 6.46
C ILE A 407 25.49 17.64 5.81
N ARG A 408 25.60 17.31 4.52
CA ARG A 408 26.86 17.36 3.75
C ARG A 408 26.93 18.64 2.93
#